data_AF-A0A359CLT8-F1
#
_entry.id   AF-A0A359CLT8-F1
#
_cell.length_a   1.000
_cell.length_b   1.000
_cell.length_c   1.000
_cell.angle_alpha   90.00
_cell.angle_beta   90.00
_cell.angle_gamma   90.00
#
_symmetry.space_group_name_H-M   'P 1'
#
loop_
_entity.id
_entity.type
_entity.pdbx_description
1 polymer ?
#
loop_
_entity_poly.entity_id
_entity_poly.type
_entity_poly.pdbx_seq_one_letter_code
_entity_poly.pdbx_strand_id
1 'polypeptide(L)'
;MIDIHSHILPNVDDGSKSFEITFNMLEIAKKDGIDIIYATPHYITGFYENIFEEVSEKVDELNSLLCEKGIDIKILPGQEIFIDNYTLKDFEEGKIRPLSGTSYMLVELPMDNLPENALDIIYDIGIKGVIPI
;
A
#
# COMPACT_ATOMS: atom_id res chain seq x y z
N MET A 1 -5.16 -8.57 -15.19
CA MET A 1 -3.79 -8.17 -14.77
C MET A 1 -3.79 -7.79 -13.29
N ILE A 2 -2.65 -7.84 -12.60
CA ILE A 2 -2.52 -7.42 -11.19
C ILE A 2 -1.65 -6.16 -11.15
N ASP A 3 -2.18 -5.10 -10.58
CA ASP A 3 -1.43 -3.89 -10.22
C ASP A 3 -1.06 -3.96 -8.74
N ILE A 4 0.23 -3.77 -8.42
CA ILE A 4 0.75 -3.94 -7.07
C ILE A 4 1.05 -2.61 -6.36
N HIS A 5 0.91 -1.48 -7.06
CA HIS A 5 1.19 -0.15 -6.50
C HIS A 5 0.11 0.84 -6.95
N SER A 6 -0.77 1.23 -6.03
CA SER A 6 -1.82 2.20 -6.34
C SER A 6 -2.32 2.98 -5.12
N HIS A 7 -2.39 4.30 -5.25
CA HIS A 7 -2.97 5.21 -4.25
C HIS A 7 -4.48 5.40 -4.50
N ILE A 8 -5.19 4.27 -4.50
CA ILE A 8 -6.59 4.19 -4.94
C ILE A 8 -7.60 4.50 -3.82
N LEU A 9 -7.16 4.44 -2.56
CA LEU A 9 -8.04 4.70 -1.41
C LEU A 9 -8.33 6.20 -1.28
N PRO A 10 -9.60 6.59 -1.12
CA PRO A 10 -9.97 7.99 -1.06
C PRO A 10 -9.59 8.64 0.28
N ASN A 11 -8.97 9.81 0.21
CA ASN A 11 -8.59 10.64 1.37
C ASN A 11 -7.69 9.92 2.39
N VAL A 12 -6.76 9.11 1.90
CA VAL A 12 -5.78 8.38 2.74
C VAL A 12 -4.41 9.05 2.68
N ASP A 13 -3.97 9.45 1.49
CA ASP A 13 -2.68 10.09 1.26
C ASP A 13 -2.76 11.12 0.12
N ASP A 14 -1.69 11.27 -0.63
CA ASP A 14 -1.57 12.18 -1.75
C ASP A 14 -2.30 11.70 -3.02
N GLY A 15 -2.81 10.47 -3.08
CA GLY A 15 -3.59 9.90 -4.18
C GLY A 15 -5.04 10.39 -4.26
N SER A 16 -5.99 9.45 -4.38
CA SER A 16 -7.41 9.75 -4.60
C SER A 16 -8.00 10.66 -3.51
N LYS A 17 -8.72 11.72 -3.91
CA LYS A 17 -9.35 12.70 -2.99
C LYS A 17 -10.83 12.45 -2.74
N SER A 18 -11.43 11.47 -3.41
CA SER A 18 -12.85 11.14 -3.23
C SER A 18 -13.18 9.77 -3.82
N PHE A 19 -14.28 9.19 -3.39
CA PHE A 19 -14.80 7.97 -4.02
C PHE A 19 -15.06 8.14 -5.52
N GLU A 20 -15.50 9.32 -5.97
CA GLU A 20 -15.71 9.59 -7.39
C GLU A 20 -14.40 9.50 -8.19
N ILE A 21 -13.30 10.07 -7.66
CA ILE A 21 -11.97 9.95 -8.26
C ILE A 21 -11.52 8.49 -8.27
N THR A 22 -11.68 7.78 -7.14
CA THR A 22 -11.37 6.35 -7.04
C THR A 22 -12.11 5.55 -8.10
N PHE A 23 -13.42 5.74 -8.28
CA PHE A 23 -14.19 4.99 -9.29
C PHE A 23 -13.72 5.30 -10.72
N ASN A 24 -13.40 6.55 -11.03
CA ASN A 24 -12.85 6.91 -12.34
C ASN A 24 -11.50 6.22 -12.59
N MET A 25 -10.62 6.19 -11.58
CA MET A 25 -9.33 5.48 -11.67
C MET A 25 -9.54 3.97 -11.90
N LEU A 26 -10.49 3.35 -11.19
CA LEU A 26 -10.81 1.93 -11.35
C LEU A 26 -11.41 1.60 -12.73
N GLU A 27 -12.24 2.50 -13.29
CA GLU A 27 -12.78 2.33 -14.63
C GLU A 27 -11.66 2.35 -15.69
N ILE A 28 -10.69 3.27 -15.54
CA ILE A 28 -9.51 3.33 -16.40
C ILE A 28 -8.69 2.03 -16.25
N ALA A 29 -8.39 1.62 -15.02
CA ALA A 29 -7.64 0.40 -14.75
C ALA A 29 -8.31 -0.85 -15.36
N LYS A 30 -9.64 -0.96 -15.25
CA LYS A 30 -10.39 -2.08 -15.85
C LYS A 30 -10.36 -2.04 -17.38
N LYS A 31 -10.42 -0.85 -18.01
CA LYS A 31 -10.25 -0.69 -19.46
C LYS A 31 -8.87 -1.15 -19.94
N ASP A 32 -7.85 -0.99 -19.10
CA ASP A 32 -6.48 -1.46 -19.36
C ASP A 32 -6.26 -2.95 -19.00
N GLY A 33 -7.32 -3.66 -18.59
CA GLY A 33 -7.29 -5.09 -18.30
C GLY A 33 -6.77 -5.45 -16.91
N ILE A 34 -6.82 -4.53 -15.94
CA ILE A 34 -6.50 -4.78 -14.54
C ILE A 34 -7.72 -5.31 -13.81
N ASP A 35 -7.55 -6.43 -13.10
CA ASP A 35 -8.62 -7.14 -12.38
C ASP A 35 -8.40 -7.14 -10.87
N ILE A 36 -7.14 -6.97 -10.44
CA ILE A 36 -6.74 -6.94 -9.04
C ILE A 36 -5.80 -5.76 -8.84
N ILE A 37 -6.04 -4.96 -7.81
CA ILE A 37 -5.18 -3.85 -7.40
C ILE A 37 -4.82 -4.01 -5.93
N TYR A 38 -3.55 -3.91 -5.59
CA TYR A 38 -3.14 -3.64 -4.22
C TYR A 38 -3.25 -2.13 -3.95
N ALA A 39 -4.06 -1.76 -2.97
CA ALA A 39 -4.05 -0.40 -2.43
C ALA A 39 -2.80 -0.25 -1.57
N THR A 40 -1.85 0.57 -2.01
CA THR A 40 -0.55 0.78 -1.34
C THR A 40 -0.39 2.25 -0.96
N PRO A 41 -1.26 2.80 -0.10
CA PRO A 41 -1.07 4.16 0.34
C PRO A 41 0.26 4.31 1.08
N HIS A 42 0.78 5.53 1.13
CA HIS A 42 2.00 5.82 1.86
C HIS A 42 1.88 5.47 3.35
N TYR A 43 2.92 4.83 3.87
CA TYR A 43 3.25 4.79 5.29
C TYR A 43 4.57 5.54 5.51
N ILE A 44 4.49 6.69 6.19
CA ILE A 44 5.61 7.57 6.51
C ILE A 44 5.45 8.02 7.95
N THR A 45 6.37 7.57 8.82
CA THR A 45 6.36 7.92 10.26
C THR A 45 6.31 9.43 10.46
N GLY A 46 5.34 9.91 11.24
CA GLY A 46 5.15 11.34 11.50
C GLY A 46 4.54 12.16 10.36
N PHE A 47 4.12 11.55 9.25
CA PHE A 47 3.42 12.24 8.16
C PHE A 47 2.16 11.50 7.69
N TYR A 48 2.30 10.33 7.08
CA TYR A 48 1.19 9.46 6.67
C TYR A 48 1.26 8.16 7.47
N GLU A 49 0.63 8.11 8.64
CA GLU A 49 0.66 6.91 9.51
C GLU A 49 -0.52 5.97 9.23
N ASN A 50 -0.70 5.61 7.96
CA ASN A 50 -1.75 4.71 7.50
C ASN A 50 -1.43 3.26 7.89
N ILE A 51 -1.67 2.87 9.15
CA ILE A 51 -1.35 1.52 9.64
C ILE A 51 -2.13 0.44 8.87
N PHE A 52 -1.54 -0.74 8.74
CA PHE A 52 -2.05 -1.80 7.87
C PHE A 52 -3.48 -2.24 8.21
N GLU A 53 -3.85 -2.22 9.49
CA GLU A 53 -5.21 -2.54 9.95
C GLU A 53 -6.23 -1.53 9.40
N GLU A 54 -5.97 -0.23 9.53
CA GLU A 54 -6.83 0.84 9.00
C GLU A 54 -6.92 0.80 7.46
N VAL A 55 -5.82 0.50 6.79
CA VAL A 55 -5.82 0.31 5.34
C VAL A 55 -6.69 -0.89 4.95
N SER A 56 -6.62 -1.99 5.70
CA SER A 56 -7.43 -3.18 5.46
C SER A 56 -8.93 -2.89 5.62
N GLU A 57 -9.32 -2.17 6.66
CA GLU A 57 -10.72 -1.75 6.88
C GLU A 57 -11.24 -0.88 5.73
N LYS A 58 -10.44 0.09 5.26
CA LYS A 58 -10.80 0.95 4.11
C LYS A 58 -10.90 0.16 2.81
N VAL A 59 -10.05 -0.85 2.61
CA VAL A 59 -10.13 -1.75 1.46
C VAL A 59 -11.42 -2.56 1.50
N ASP A 60 -11.83 -3.06 2.67
CA ASP A 60 -13.09 -3.78 2.83
C ASP A 60 -14.32 -2.89 2.56
N GLU A 61 -14.30 -1.64 3.03
CA GLU A 61 -15.31 -0.63 2.71
C GLU A 61 -15.39 -0.38 1.19
N LEU A 62 -14.25 -0.15 0.55
CA LEU A 62 -14.19 0.09 -0.89
C LEU A 62 -14.71 -1.12 -1.68
N ASN A 63 -14.26 -2.33 -1.37
CA ASN A 63 -14.73 -3.55 -2.03
C ASN A 63 -16.26 -3.73 -1.90
N SER A 64 -16.83 -3.37 -0.75
CA SER A 64 -18.29 -3.41 -0.54
C SER A 64 -19.01 -2.44 -1.49
N LEU A 65 -18.52 -1.21 -1.62
CA LEU A 65 -19.07 -0.20 -2.54
C LEU A 65 -18.90 -0.60 -4.01
N LEU A 66 -17.80 -1.24 -4.38
CA LEU A 66 -17.59 -1.77 -5.73
C LEU A 66 -18.59 -2.86 -6.06
N CYS A 67 -18.86 -3.76 -5.10
CA CYS A 67 -19.88 -4.79 -5.25
C CYS A 67 -21.27 -4.18 -5.47
N GLU A 68 -21.66 -3.16 -4.70
CA GLU A 68 -22.94 -2.45 -4.86
C GLU A 68 -23.07 -1.77 -6.24
N LYS A 69 -21.96 -1.26 -6.77
CA LYS A 69 -21.90 -0.60 -8.08
C LYS A 69 -21.74 -1.56 -9.25
N GLY A 70 -21.52 -2.84 -9.01
CA GLY A 70 -21.24 -3.83 -10.05
C GLY A 70 -19.91 -3.59 -10.76
N ILE A 71 -18.94 -2.99 -10.08
CA ILE A 71 -17.59 -2.79 -10.62
C ILE A 71 -16.77 -4.04 -10.30
N ASP A 72 -16.48 -4.83 -11.33
CA ASP A 72 -15.73 -6.10 -11.21
C ASP A 72 -14.21 -5.84 -11.15
N ILE A 73 -13.72 -5.34 -10.02
CA ILE A 73 -12.29 -5.23 -9.72
C ILE A 73 -12.07 -5.53 -8.24
N LYS A 74 -11.04 -6.32 -7.92
CA LYS A 74 -10.75 -6.72 -6.55
C LYS A 74 -9.63 -5.85 -5.97
N ILE A 75 -9.88 -5.24 -4.82
CA ILE A 75 -8.87 -4.48 -4.10
C ILE A 75 -8.30 -5.33 -2.97
N LEU A 76 -6.98 -5.32 -2.81
CA LEU A 76 -6.25 -6.01 -1.75
C LEU A 76 -5.44 -4.98 -0.92
N PRO A 77 -5.27 -5.18 0.40
CA PRO A 77 -4.48 -4.25 1.20
C PRO A 77 -2.98 -4.45 1.01
N GLY A 78 -2.28 -3.33 0.98
CA GLY A 78 -0.83 -3.18 0.97
C GLY A 78 -0.46 -1.80 1.52
N GLN A 79 0.81 -1.45 1.49
CA GLN A 79 1.33 -0.13 1.87
C GLN A 79 2.54 0.16 1.00
N GLU A 80 2.83 1.44 0.75
CA GLU A 80 4.13 1.90 0.28
C GLU A 80 4.91 2.41 1.49
N ILE A 81 5.93 1.65 1.92
CA ILE A 81 6.65 1.94 3.17
C ILE A 81 7.87 2.80 2.85
N PHE A 82 7.86 4.06 3.29
CA PHE A 82 9.04 4.90 3.24
C PHE A 82 10.06 4.45 4.28
N ILE A 83 11.23 3.99 3.82
CA ILE A 83 12.27 3.44 4.71
C ILE A 83 12.87 4.53 5.58
N ASP A 84 12.85 4.29 6.89
CA ASP A 84 13.38 5.16 7.91
C ASP A 84 13.92 4.37 9.12
N ASN A 85 14.40 5.08 10.14
CA ASN A 85 14.93 4.46 11.35
C ASN A 85 13.87 3.76 12.22
N TYR A 86 12.58 3.94 11.92
CA TYR A 86 11.46 3.35 12.68
C TYR A 86 10.89 2.10 12.00
N THR A 87 11.24 1.86 10.73
CA THR A 87 10.67 0.78 9.91
C THR A 87 10.70 -0.59 10.62
N LEU A 88 11.84 -0.99 11.20
CA LEU A 88 11.94 -2.28 11.92
C LEU A 88 11.00 -2.35 13.12
N LYS A 89 10.90 -1.27 13.90
CA LYS A 89 10.03 -1.18 15.06
C LYS A 89 8.56 -1.24 14.63
N ASP A 90 8.17 -0.47 13.61
CA ASP A 90 6.80 -0.43 13.13
C ASP A 90 6.37 -1.77 12.51
N PHE A 91 7.31 -2.51 11.91
CA PHE A 91 7.07 -3.88 11.47
C PHE A 91 6.81 -4.83 12.64
N GLU A 92 7.62 -4.77 13.70
CA GLU A 92 7.44 -5.58 14.90
C GLU A 92 6.15 -5.26 15.67
N GLU A 93 5.75 -3.98 15.68
CA GLU A 93 4.48 -3.51 16.24
C GLU A 93 3.28 -3.85 15.33
N GLY A 94 3.53 -4.34 14.11
CA GLY A 94 2.50 -4.75 13.16
C GLY A 94 1.80 -3.62 12.43
N LYS A 95 2.30 -2.38 12.54
CA LYS A 95 1.78 -1.19 11.85
C LYS A 95 2.01 -1.23 10.35
N ILE A 96 3.14 -1.81 9.94
CA ILE A 96 3.46 -2.06 8.53
C ILE A 96 3.52 -3.54 8.23
N ARG A 97 3.04 -3.95 7.05
CA ARG A 97 3.02 -5.34 6.62
C ARG A 97 3.36 -5.47 5.13
N PRO A 98 3.77 -6.67 4.67
CA PRO A 98 3.83 -7.01 3.26
C PRO A 98 2.46 -6.87 2.59
N LEU A 99 2.45 -6.83 1.26
CA LEU A 99 1.25 -6.98 0.44
C LEU A 99 0.48 -8.21 0.90
N SER A 100 -0.82 -8.03 1.17
CA SER A 100 -1.67 -9.04 1.78
C SER A 100 -1.60 -10.39 1.06
N GLY A 101 -1.43 -11.45 1.85
CA GLY A 101 -1.30 -12.82 1.36
C GLY A 101 0.07 -13.17 0.78
N THR A 102 1.07 -12.30 0.91
CA THR A 102 2.42 -12.52 0.37
C THR A 102 3.52 -12.19 1.38
N SER A 103 4.77 -12.42 0.99
CA SER A 103 5.96 -11.94 1.71
C SER A 103 6.54 -10.65 1.11
N TYR A 104 5.96 -10.12 0.03
CA TYR A 104 6.51 -8.96 -0.68
C TYR A 104 6.11 -7.66 -0.03
N MET A 105 7.06 -6.78 0.29
CA MET A 105 6.81 -5.49 0.91
C MET A 105 7.31 -4.38 -0.01
N LEU A 106 6.42 -3.48 -0.42
CA LEU A 106 6.78 -2.35 -1.25
C LEU A 106 7.50 -1.30 -0.42
N VAL A 107 8.73 -0.98 -0.79
CA VAL A 107 9.58 -0.03 -0.07
C VAL A 107 9.91 1.19 -0.93
N GLU A 108 9.74 2.37 -0.37
CA GLU A 108 10.11 3.65 -0.97
C GLU A 108 11.40 4.17 -0.32
N LEU A 109 12.32 4.67 -1.15
CA LEU A 109 13.59 5.25 -0.71
C LEU A 109 13.59 6.75 -0.95
N PRO A 110 14.27 7.55 -0.11
CA PRO A 110 14.37 8.99 -0.33
C PRO A 110 15.05 9.28 -1.67
N MET A 111 14.45 10.18 -2.47
CA MET A 111 14.97 10.53 -3.80
C MET A 111 16.31 11.27 -3.75
N ASP A 112 16.55 12.07 -2.71
CA ASP A 112 17.72 12.95 -2.66
C ASP A 112 18.97 12.24 -2.13
N ASN A 113 18.85 11.59 -0.97
CA ASN A 113 19.97 10.92 -0.31
C ASN A 113 19.47 9.65 0.36
N LEU A 114 20.01 8.51 -0.08
CA LEU A 114 19.78 7.24 0.58
C LEU A 114 20.34 7.29 2.01
N PRO A 115 19.55 6.97 3.05
CA PRO A 115 20.05 6.86 4.41
C PRO A 115 21.19 5.84 4.48
N GLU A 116 22.23 6.13 5.26
CA GLU A 116 23.40 5.24 5.37
C GLU A 116 23.02 3.81 5.78
N ASN A 117 21.97 3.67 6.60
CA ASN A 117 21.46 2.41 7.11
C ASN A 117 20.29 1.83 6.30
N ALA A 118 19.92 2.38 5.14
CA ALA A 118 18.79 1.89 4.37
C ALA A 118 18.97 0.42 3.94
N LEU A 119 20.20 0.05 3.54
CA LEU A 119 20.52 -1.33 3.17
C LEU A 119 20.50 -2.27 4.38
N ASP A 120 20.92 -1.79 5.55
CA ASP A 120 20.85 -2.57 6.79
C ASP A 120 19.38 -2.84 7.18
N ILE A 121 18.51 -1.83 7.08
CA ILE A 121 17.07 -1.98 7.33
C ILE A 121 16.45 -3.01 6.37
N ILE A 122 16.74 -2.89 5.07
CA ILE A 122 16.27 -3.83 4.04
C ILE A 122 16.75 -5.26 4.36
N TYR A 123 18.02 -5.41 4.74
CA TYR A 123 18.59 -6.70 5.11
C TYR A 123 17.91 -7.30 6.35
N ASP A 124 17.71 -6.51 7.41
CA ASP A 124 17.10 -6.95 8.66
C ASP A 124 15.63 -7.35 8.48
N ILE A 125 14.88 -6.62 7.65
CA ILE A 125 13.52 -7.00 7.25
C ILE A 125 13.55 -8.30 6.42
N GLY A 126 14.55 -8.47 5.56
CA GLY A 126 14.80 -9.70 4.81
C GLY A 126 14.99 -10.93 5.71
N ILE A 127 15.77 -10.80 6.79
CA ILE A 127 15.97 -11.87 7.79
C ILE A 127 14.64 -12.28 8.45
N LYS A 128 13.69 -11.36 8.57
CA LYS A 128 12.36 -11.63 9.15
C LYS A 128 11.39 -12.29 8.15
N GLY A 129 11.86 -12.69 6.96
CA GLY A 129 11.08 -13.43 5.96
C GLY A 129 10.26 -12.56 5.02
N VAL A 130 10.54 -11.26 4.98
CA VAL A 130 9.97 -10.31 4.02
C VAL A 130 10.88 -10.22 2.79
N ILE A 131 10.28 -9.95 1.63
CA ILE A 131 10.98 -9.71 0.37
C ILE A 131 10.70 -8.25 -0.04
N PRO A 132 11.59 -7.31 0.29
CA PRO A 132 11.44 -5.92 -0.14
C PRO A 132 11.46 -5.82 -1.67
N ILE A 133 10.55 -5.05 -2.24
CA ILE A 133 10.44 -4.75 -3.68
C ILE A 133 10.35 -3.26 -3.94
#